data_AF-A0A3D9ZU61-F1
#
_entry.id   AF-A0A3D9ZU61-F1
#
_cell.length_a   1.000
_cell.length_b   1.000
_cell.length_c   1.000
_cell.angle_alpha   90.00
_cell.angle_beta   90.00
_cell.angle_gamma   90.00
#
_symmetry.space_group_name_H-M   'P 1'
#
loop_
_entity.id
_entity.type
_entity.pdbx_description
1 polymer ?
#
loop_
_entity_poly.entity_id
_entity_poly.type
_entity_poly.pdbx_seq_one_letter_code
_entity_poly.pdbx_strand_id
1 'polypeptide(L)'
;MKRTGKAALWLVAAHVAVLAACGVGVLTQSDQVPEGQCEGIGWGCTMSPRDGSLFVLVLWVLPAALVSLLVCLVTVGVVAAIRDRRRKGSG
;
A
#
# COMPACT_ATOMS: atom_id res chain seq x y z
N MET A 1 -7.16 -26.20 3.21
CA MET A 1 -7.13 -24.97 2.36
C MET A 1 -6.36 -25.24 1.07
N LYS A 2 -6.94 -24.94 -0.11
CA LYS A 2 -6.22 -24.98 -1.41
C LYS A 2 -4.97 -24.08 -1.32
N ARG A 3 -3.83 -24.48 -1.90
CA ARG A 3 -2.55 -23.72 -1.87
C ARG A 3 -2.72 -22.24 -2.27
N THR A 4 -3.66 -21.97 -3.16
CA THR A 4 -4.00 -20.64 -3.67
C THR A 4 -4.64 -19.73 -2.62
N GLY A 5 -5.48 -20.29 -1.74
CA GLY A 5 -6.08 -19.53 -0.63
C GLY A 5 -5.06 -19.13 0.43
N LYS A 6 -4.05 -19.96 0.69
CA LYS A 6 -2.93 -19.58 1.57
C LYS A 6 -2.09 -18.46 0.96
N ALA A 7 -1.80 -18.53 -0.35
CA ALA A 7 -1.04 -17.49 -1.05
C ALA A 7 -1.77 -16.14 -1.05
N ALA A 8 -3.08 -16.13 -1.34
CA ALA A 8 -3.88 -14.92 -1.28
C ALA A 8 -3.92 -14.31 0.14
N LEU A 9 -4.07 -15.15 1.17
CA LEU A 9 -4.04 -14.69 2.56
C LEU A 9 -2.70 -14.04 2.93
N TRP A 10 -1.58 -14.66 2.53
CA TRP A 10 -0.24 -14.10 2.74
C TRP A 10 -0.04 -12.77 2.01
N LEU A 11 -0.56 -12.64 0.78
CA LEU A 11 -0.50 -11.37 0.04
C LEU A 11 -1.25 -10.25 0.77
N VAL A 12 -2.46 -10.54 1.24
CA VAL A 12 -3.25 -9.58 2.02
C VAL A 12 -2.52 -9.22 3.31
N ALA A 13 -2.03 -10.21 4.06
CA ALA A 13 -1.29 -9.98 5.30
C ALA A 13 -0.04 -9.12 5.08
N ALA A 14 0.71 -9.36 4.00
CA ALA A 14 1.88 -8.57 3.65
C ALA A 14 1.52 -7.11 3.32
N HIS A 15 0.45 -6.86 2.55
CA HIS A 15 0.01 -5.49 2.25
C HIS A 15 -0.46 -4.76 3.52
N VAL A 16 -1.20 -5.44 4.39
CA VAL A 16 -1.61 -4.87 5.69
C VAL A 16 -0.39 -4.53 6.54
N ALA A 17 0.61 -5.42 6.60
CA ALA A 17 1.84 -5.16 7.35
C ALA A 17 2.62 -3.94 6.81
N VAL A 18 2.72 -3.81 5.48
CA VAL A 18 3.36 -2.65 4.85
C VAL A 18 2.60 -1.36 5.16
N LEU A 19 1.27 -1.35 5.01
CA LEU A 19 0.45 -0.18 5.32
C LEU A 19 0.54 0.20 6.80
N ALA A 20 0.57 -0.79 7.69
CA ALA A 20 0.78 -0.56 9.13
C ALA A 20 2.15 0.04 9.41
N ALA A 21 3.22 -0.48 8.78
CA ALA A 21 4.57 0.08 8.92
C ALA A 21 4.65 1.53 8.42
N CYS A 22 4.03 1.82 7.27
CA CYS A 22 3.93 3.20 6.76
C CYS A 22 3.17 4.11 7.73
N GLY A 23 2.02 3.65 8.27
CA GLY A 23 1.25 4.40 9.24
C GLY A 23 2.04 4.69 10.53
N VAL A 24 2.78 3.71 11.04
CA VAL A 24 3.67 3.91 12.20
C VAL A 24 4.75 4.96 11.87
N GLY A 25 5.37 4.89 10.69
CA GLY A 25 6.37 5.88 10.27
C GLY A 25 5.82 7.30 10.26
N VAL A 26 4.61 7.50 9.73
CA VAL A 26 3.92 8.80 9.78
C VAL A 26 3.67 9.27 11.21
N LEU A 27 3.27 8.36 12.10
CA LEU A 27 3.01 8.70 13.50
C LEU A 27 4.28 9.14 14.24
N THR A 28 5.45 8.64 13.84
CA THR A 28 6.74 9.04 14.42
C THR A 28 7.28 10.37 13.92
N GLN A 29 6.67 10.97 12.89
CA GLN A 29 7.09 12.27 12.37
C GLN A 29 6.59 13.42 13.26
N SER A 30 7.37 14.50 13.28
CA SER A 30 7.02 15.73 13.99
C SER A 30 5.83 16.42 13.32
N ASP A 31 4.90 16.90 14.15
CA ASP A 31 3.79 17.77 13.77
C ASP A 31 4.20 19.25 13.70
N GLN A 32 5.43 19.59 14.14
CA GLN A 32 5.89 20.96 14.17
C GLN A 32 6.37 21.41 12.79
N VAL A 33 5.88 22.56 12.35
CA VAL A 33 6.41 23.28 11.20
C VAL A 33 7.69 24.01 11.65
N PRO A 34 8.82 23.88 10.92
CA PRO A 34 10.05 24.62 11.24
C PRO A 34 9.81 26.12 11.39
N GLU A 35 10.33 26.72 12.46
CA GLU A 35 10.22 28.16 12.72
C GLU A 35 10.78 28.98 11.53
N GLY A 36 10.08 30.03 11.12
CA GLY A 36 10.45 30.90 9.99
C GLY A 36 9.83 30.55 8.63
N GLN A 37 9.15 29.39 8.49
CA GLN A 37 8.48 29.03 7.22
C GLN A 37 7.21 29.84 6.90
N CYS A 38 6.67 30.55 7.89
CA CYS A 38 5.48 31.40 7.73
C CYS A 38 5.81 32.90 7.63
N GLU A 39 7.09 33.28 7.65
CA GLU A 39 7.55 34.69 7.66
C GLU A 39 7.96 35.20 6.27
N GLY A 40 7.79 34.38 5.21
CA GLY A 40 8.14 34.69 3.82
C GLY A 40 6.96 35.03 2.90
N ILE A 41 7.25 35.78 1.84
CA ILE A 41 6.38 36.27 0.73
C ILE A 41 5.23 35.32 0.32
N GLY A 42 4.09 35.42 1.01
CA GLY A 42 2.73 35.23 0.45
C GLY A 42 2.23 33.82 0.11
N TRP A 43 3.05 32.76 0.20
CA TRP A 43 2.63 31.39 -0.18
C TRP A 43 2.06 30.53 0.96
N GLY A 44 1.87 31.11 2.16
CA GLY A 44 1.38 30.39 3.34
C GLY A 44 2.42 29.43 3.93
N CYS A 45 2.16 28.93 5.13
CA CYS A 45 3.03 27.94 5.79
C CYS A 45 3.09 26.67 4.92
N THR A 46 4.29 26.12 4.70
CA THR A 46 4.40 24.79 4.09
C THR A 46 3.95 23.70 5.07
N MET A 47 3.54 22.57 4.51
CA MET A 47 2.92 21.46 5.21
C MET A 47 3.89 20.85 6.25
N SER A 48 3.39 20.49 7.44
CA SER A 48 4.22 19.82 8.44
C SER A 48 4.78 18.50 7.88
N PRO A 49 5.92 17.99 8.38
CA PRO A 49 6.46 16.72 7.93
C PRO A 49 5.46 15.57 8.04
N ARG A 50 4.67 15.51 9.12
CA ARG A 50 3.59 14.52 9.25
C ARG A 50 2.52 14.75 8.17
N ASP A 51 2.04 15.96 8.00
CA ASP A 51 0.98 16.25 7.04
C ASP A 51 1.41 15.94 5.59
N GLY A 52 2.66 16.26 5.22
CA GLY A 52 3.22 15.91 3.92
C GLY A 52 3.32 14.39 3.71
N SER A 53 3.70 13.66 4.75
CA SER A 53 3.72 12.19 4.70
C SER A 53 2.33 11.56 4.60
N LEU A 54 1.33 12.14 5.29
CA LEU A 54 -0.08 11.74 5.18
C LEU A 54 -0.61 11.97 3.77
N PHE A 55 -0.28 13.12 3.17
CA PHE A 55 -0.66 13.44 1.79
C PHE A 55 -0.13 12.39 0.81
N VAL A 56 1.16 12.05 0.90
CA VAL A 56 1.78 11.00 0.07
C VAL A 56 1.14 9.63 0.36
N LEU A 57 0.91 9.31 1.63
CA LEU A 57 0.34 8.03 2.02
C LEU A 57 -1.07 7.84 1.45
N VAL A 58 -1.93 8.86 1.53
CA VAL A 58 -3.32 8.79 1.08
C VAL A 58 -3.43 8.85 -0.44
N LEU A 59 -2.67 9.73 -1.11
CA LEU A 59 -2.83 9.95 -2.54
C LEU A 59 -2.01 9.00 -3.42
N TRP A 60 -0.90 8.48 -2.91
CA TRP A 60 0.00 7.63 -3.69
C TRP A 60 0.11 6.22 -3.13
N VAL A 61 0.42 6.08 -1.84
CA VAL A 61 0.70 4.76 -1.24
C VAL A 61 -0.58 3.91 -1.20
N LEU A 62 -1.70 4.46 -0.74
CA LEU A 62 -2.96 3.71 -0.63
C LEU A 62 -3.48 3.24 -2.00
N PRO A 63 -3.57 4.09 -3.04
CA PRO A 63 -4.04 3.66 -4.35
C PRO A 63 -3.07 2.67 -5.01
N ALA A 64 -1.75 2.90 -4.90
CA ALA A 64 -0.75 1.98 -5.44
C ALA A 64 -0.80 0.61 -4.76
N ALA A 65 -0.96 0.57 -3.42
CA ALA A 65 -1.10 -0.67 -2.67
C ALA A 65 -2.37 -1.43 -3.07
N LEU A 66 -3.49 -0.73 -3.29
CA LEU A 66 -4.73 -1.35 -3.76
C LEU A 66 -4.57 -1.96 -5.16
N VAL A 67 -4.00 -1.20 -6.10
CA VAL A 67 -3.77 -1.67 -7.48
C VAL A 67 -2.80 -2.86 -7.48
N SER A 68 -1.71 -2.78 -6.74
CA SER A 68 -0.74 -3.87 -6.57
C SER A 68 -1.42 -5.14 -6.04
N LEU A 69 -2.21 -5.02 -4.96
CA LEU A 69 -2.93 -6.15 -4.38
C LEU A 69 -3.89 -6.79 -5.40
N LEU A 70 -4.65 -5.97 -6.13
CA LEU A 70 -5.56 -6.45 -7.16
C LEU A 70 -4.81 -7.22 -8.27
N VAL A 71 -3.69 -6.67 -8.76
CA VAL A 71 -2.85 -7.35 -9.75
C VAL A 71 -2.31 -8.69 -9.21
N CYS A 72 -1.84 -8.73 -7.97
CA CYS A 72 -1.38 -9.97 -7.34
C CYS A 72 -2.50 -11.01 -7.19
N LEU A 73 -3.70 -10.59 -6.80
CA LEU A 73 -4.84 -11.50 -6.65
C LEU A 73 -5.31 -12.05 -8.00
N VAL A 74 -5.39 -11.18 -9.02
CA VAL A 74 -5.75 -11.60 -10.39
C VAL A 74 -4.73 -12.57 -10.94
N THR A 75 -3.43 -12.28 -10.82
CA THR A 75 -2.37 -13.17 -11.32
C THR A 75 -2.39 -14.53 -10.63
N VAL A 76 -2.53 -14.59 -9.31
CA VAL A 76 -2.66 -15.85 -8.57
C VAL A 76 -3.93 -16.61 -9.01
N GLY A 77 -5.05 -15.90 -9.19
CA GLY A 77 -6.31 -16.49 -9.66
C GLY A 77 -6.21 -17.07 -11.07
N VAL A 78 -5.62 -16.34 -12.01
CA VAL A 78 -5.39 -16.78 -13.40
C VAL A 78 -4.46 -17.99 -13.44
N VAL A 79 -3.34 -17.95 -12.70
CA VAL A 79 -2.41 -19.09 -12.63
C VAL A 79 -3.08 -20.31 -12.01
N ALA A 80 -3.91 -20.13 -10.98
CA ALA A 80 -4.69 -21.21 -10.38
C ALA A 80 -5.66 -21.85 -11.39
N ALA A 81 -6.38 -21.02 -12.15
CA ALA A 81 -7.33 -21.47 -13.17
C ALA A 81 -6.63 -22.24 -14.31
N ILE A 82 -5.49 -21.74 -14.80
CA ILE A 82 -4.70 -22.42 -15.85
C ILE A 82 -4.20 -23.77 -15.35
N ARG A 83 -3.72 -23.85 -14.11
CA ARG A 83 -3.25 -25.12 -13.52
C ARG A 83 -4.37 -26.13 -13.34
N ASP A 84 -5.58 -25.69 -13.00
CA ASP A 84 -6.74 -26.57 -12.89
C ASP A 84 -7.15 -27.14 -14.26
N ARG A 85 -7.15 -26.32 -15.30
CA ARG A 85 -7.43 -26.75 -16.69
C ARG A 85 -6.43 -27.78 -17.20
N ARG A 86 -5.12 -27.57 -16.97
CA ARG A 86 -4.09 -28.54 -17.41
C ARG A 86 -4.21 -29.89 -16.73
N ARG A 87 -4.63 -29.93 -15.45
CA ARG A 87 -4.85 -31.18 -14.72
C ARG A 87 -6.01 -31.99 -15.31
N LYS A 88 -7.09 -31.32 -15.70
CA LYS A 88 -8.27 -31.98 -16.30
C LYS A 88 -8.05 -32.47 -17.73
N GLY A 89 -7.12 -31.87 -18.48
CA GLY A 89 -6.81 -32.29 -19.86
C GLY A 89 -5.73 -33.37 -19.98
N SER A 90 -5.17 -33.88 -18.86
CA SER A 90 -4.09 -34.89 -18.85
C SER A 90 -4.52 -36.22 -18.23
N GLY A 91 -5.82 -36.43 -17.98
CA GLY A 91 -6.40 -37.67 -17.47
C GLY A 91 -7.61 -38.04 -18.33
#